data_AF-A0A8T7DEE2-F1
#
_entry.id   AF-A0A8T7DEE2-F1
#
_cell.length_a   1.000
_cell.length_b   1.000
_cell.length_c   1.000
_cell.angle_alpha   90.00
_cell.angle_beta   90.00
_cell.angle_gamma   90.00
#
_symmetry.space_group_name_H-M   'P 1'
#
loop_
_entity.id
_entity.type
_entity.pdbx_description
1 polymer ?
#
loop_
_entity_poly.entity_id
_entity_poly.type
_entity_poly.pdbx_seq_one_letter_code
_entity_poly.pdbx_strand_id
1 'polypeptide(L)'
;QNIKMANAAFSSLTGLGDEHLIGASDSLPAFEVLLGNTAYIDFNSADQGAVTLERTSRSVSVNNGQNLQLHYFQVIQSENALQQENQRLKQQVERLTLTDELTGLANERALSQQLAIQVTRSRRYQNPLTLALLSMEIADDNNPHILDDNYDRLIVAFSQFLRDRLRWADFIARCSGGRFIVVLPETTEAEAAKLFENMASETASIGLSEAQKNSINMQFGLAAWQKGNDPKLLVERASMALNQSA
;
A
#
# COMPACT_ATOMS: atom_id res chain seq x y z
N GLN A 1 37.18 -35.10 6.90
CA GLN A 1 38.21 -34.74 5.92
C GLN A 1 39.03 -33.60 6.53
N ASN A 2 40.32 -33.43 6.21
CA ASN A 2 41.08 -32.33 6.82
C ASN A 2 40.95 -31.08 5.95
N ILE A 3 40.56 -29.97 6.56
CA ILE A 3 40.45 -28.68 5.88
C ILE A 3 41.83 -28.27 5.39
N LYS A 4 41.91 -27.98 4.09
CA LYS A 4 43.15 -27.60 3.40
C LYS A 4 43.34 -26.10 3.31
N MET A 5 42.24 -25.34 3.28
CA MET A 5 42.26 -23.89 3.08
C MET A 5 40.89 -23.30 3.46
N ALA A 6 40.90 -22.10 4.01
CA ALA A 6 39.77 -21.19 4.10
C ALA A 6 40.18 -19.84 3.49
N ASN A 7 39.22 -19.07 2.99
CA ASN A 7 39.51 -17.74 2.47
C ASN A 7 39.20 -16.67 3.52
N ALA A 8 39.72 -15.45 3.32
CA ALA A 8 39.52 -14.34 4.25
C ALA A 8 38.04 -13.98 4.47
N ALA A 9 37.19 -14.18 3.46
CA ALA A 9 35.75 -13.94 3.58
C ALA A 9 35.08 -14.93 4.57
N PHE A 10 35.45 -16.20 4.52
CA PHE A 10 34.99 -17.22 5.47
C PHE A 10 35.46 -16.91 6.89
N SER A 11 36.72 -16.51 7.06
CA SER A 11 37.26 -16.11 8.37
C SER A 11 36.56 -14.87 8.94
N SER A 12 36.25 -13.88 8.10
CA SER A 12 35.50 -12.69 8.53
C SER A 12 34.07 -13.05 8.95
N LEU A 13 33.41 -13.95 8.20
CA LEU A 13 32.05 -14.38 8.47
C LEU A 13 31.94 -15.18 9.78
N THR A 14 32.88 -16.10 10.01
CA THR A 14 32.85 -17.08 11.11
C THR A 14 33.64 -16.68 12.35
N GLY A 15 34.53 -15.69 12.24
CA GLY A 15 35.50 -15.35 13.28
C GLY A 15 36.62 -16.37 13.47
N LEU A 16 36.70 -17.41 12.62
CA LEU A 16 37.72 -18.45 12.71
C LEU A 16 38.89 -18.13 11.76
N GLY A 17 40.08 -17.91 12.31
CA GLY A 17 41.31 -17.73 11.54
C GLY A 17 41.93 -19.04 11.04
N ASP A 18 42.85 -18.96 10.08
CA ASP A 18 43.53 -20.10 9.46
C ASP A 18 44.15 -21.08 10.47
N GLU A 19 44.67 -20.56 11.57
CA GLU A 19 45.25 -21.31 12.69
C GLU A 19 44.27 -22.27 13.40
N HIS A 20 42.96 -21.98 13.32
CA HIS A 20 41.89 -22.81 13.87
C HIS A 20 41.27 -23.75 12.82
N LEU A 21 41.51 -23.48 11.54
CA LEU A 21 40.84 -24.15 10.42
C LEU A 21 41.73 -25.20 9.76
N ILE A 22 43.01 -24.89 9.50
CA ILE A 22 43.88 -25.76 8.70
C ILE A 22 44.31 -26.99 9.50
N GLY A 23 43.99 -28.19 8.98
CA GLY A 23 44.35 -29.46 9.62
C GLY A 23 43.36 -29.95 10.68
N ALA A 24 42.34 -29.17 11.03
CA ALA A 24 41.24 -29.62 11.84
C ALA A 24 40.44 -30.72 11.10
N SER A 25 40.07 -31.76 11.84
CA SER A 25 39.11 -32.77 11.42
C SER A 25 37.69 -32.25 11.71
N ASP A 26 36.69 -32.70 10.94
CA ASP A 26 35.26 -32.36 11.06
C ASP A 26 34.63 -32.62 12.46
N SER A 27 35.43 -33.03 13.45
CA SER A 27 35.05 -33.41 14.82
C SER A 27 34.93 -32.24 15.81
N LEU A 28 35.16 -31.01 15.36
CA LEU A 28 34.94 -29.82 16.17
C LEU A 28 33.44 -29.41 16.07
N PRO A 29 32.74 -29.09 17.17
CA PRO A 29 31.30 -28.81 17.15
C PRO A 29 30.88 -27.70 16.17
N ALA A 30 31.73 -26.69 15.97
CA ALA A 30 31.51 -25.62 14.99
C ALA A 30 31.47 -26.13 13.53
N PHE A 31 32.16 -27.23 13.23
CA PHE A 31 32.18 -27.85 11.91
C PHE A 31 31.06 -28.86 11.70
N GLU A 32 30.52 -29.48 12.74
CA GLU A 32 29.32 -30.30 12.61
C GLU A 32 28.13 -29.44 12.12
N VAL A 33 28.05 -28.20 12.63
CA VAL A 33 27.04 -27.21 12.21
C VAL A 33 27.27 -26.72 10.77
N LEU A 34 28.52 -26.46 10.36
CA LEU A 34 28.84 -25.90 9.03
C LEU A 34 28.96 -26.97 7.92
N LEU A 35 29.48 -28.15 8.26
CA LEU A 35 29.77 -29.27 7.35
C LEU A 35 28.77 -30.43 7.50
N GLY A 36 27.72 -30.26 8.31
CA GLY A 36 26.65 -31.25 8.50
C GLY A 36 25.79 -31.51 7.26
N ASN A 37 24.72 -32.28 7.40
CA ASN A 37 23.93 -32.75 6.24
C ASN A 37 22.94 -31.72 5.66
N THR A 38 22.76 -30.56 6.29
CA THR A 38 21.82 -29.55 5.81
C THR A 38 22.50 -28.56 4.87
N ALA A 39 21.75 -28.10 3.86
CA ALA A 39 22.18 -27.02 2.97
C ALA A 39 21.98 -25.64 3.61
N TYR A 40 21.12 -25.53 4.63
CA TYR A 40 20.84 -24.29 5.36
C TYR A 40 21.35 -24.42 6.78
N ILE A 41 22.08 -23.40 7.23
CA ILE A 41 22.80 -23.40 8.49
C ILE A 41 22.54 -22.08 9.20
N ASP A 42 21.80 -22.13 10.32
CA ASP A 42 21.68 -20.99 11.22
C ASP A 42 23.02 -20.78 11.93
N PHE A 43 23.57 -19.58 11.77
CA PHE A 43 24.91 -19.23 12.19
C PHE A 43 24.92 -17.84 12.85
N ASN A 44 25.63 -17.68 13.97
CA ASN A 44 25.79 -16.37 14.58
C ASN A 44 27.10 -15.74 14.08
N SER A 45 26.99 -14.86 13.09
CA SER A 45 28.14 -14.15 12.53
C SER A 45 28.71 -13.17 13.55
N ALA A 46 30.05 -13.07 13.58
CA ALA A 46 30.75 -12.12 14.45
C ALA A 46 30.37 -10.66 14.16
N ASP A 47 30.14 -10.31 12.88
CA ASP A 47 29.84 -8.94 12.45
C ASP A 47 28.33 -8.67 12.29
N GLN A 48 27.56 -9.66 11.84
CA GLN A 48 26.15 -9.47 11.43
C GLN A 48 25.12 -10.07 12.40
N GLY A 49 25.56 -10.75 13.46
CA GLY A 49 24.66 -11.47 14.36
C GLY A 49 24.06 -12.71 13.71
N ALA A 50 22.86 -13.11 14.12
CA ALA A 50 22.19 -14.32 13.63
C ALA A 50 21.87 -14.19 12.13
N VAL A 51 22.44 -15.11 11.34
CA VAL A 51 22.27 -15.22 9.89
C VAL A 51 21.99 -16.69 9.52
N THR A 52 21.47 -16.92 8.33
CA THR A 52 21.38 -18.26 7.74
C THR A 52 22.30 -18.32 6.53
N LEU A 53 23.11 -19.36 6.48
CA LEU A 53 24.02 -19.65 5.41
C LEU A 53 23.43 -20.76 4.55
N GLU A 54 23.37 -20.54 3.25
CA GLU A 54 23.21 -21.60 2.26
C GLU A 54 24.59 -22.13 1.89
N ARG A 55 24.77 -23.44 2.01
CA ARG A 55 26.00 -24.15 1.63
C ARG A 55 25.82 -24.91 0.32
N THR A 56 26.63 -24.54 -0.67
CA THR A 56 26.77 -25.28 -1.92
C THR A 56 28.11 -26.02 -1.95
N SER A 57 28.10 -27.33 -2.23
CA SER A 57 29.30 -28.17 -2.26
C SER A 57 29.62 -28.63 -3.69
N ARG A 58 30.89 -28.57 -4.10
CA ARG A 58 31.37 -29.06 -5.40
C ARG A 58 32.66 -29.86 -5.26
N SER A 59 32.70 -31.04 -5.87
CA SER A 59 33.94 -31.83 -5.97
C SER A 59 34.78 -31.36 -7.16
N VAL A 60 36.08 -31.16 -6.95
CA VAL A 60 37.04 -30.79 -7.99
C VAL A 60 38.25 -31.71 -7.92
N SER A 61 38.64 -32.26 -9.06
CA SER A 61 39.86 -33.04 -9.21
C SER A 61 41.03 -32.12 -9.54
N VAL A 62 42.10 -32.23 -8.77
CA VAL A 62 43.34 -31.47 -8.97
C VAL A 62 44.33 -32.32 -9.77
N ASN A 63 45.24 -31.69 -10.52
CA ASN A 63 46.21 -32.32 -11.43
C ASN A 63 47.03 -33.50 -10.85
N ASN A 64 47.10 -33.65 -9.52
CA ASN A 64 47.77 -34.76 -8.85
C ASN A 64 46.84 -35.96 -8.52
N GLY A 65 45.65 -36.05 -9.11
CA GLY A 65 44.68 -37.13 -8.86
C GLY A 65 43.97 -37.03 -7.50
N GLN A 66 44.17 -35.94 -6.75
CA GLN A 66 43.47 -35.67 -5.50
C GLN A 66 42.10 -35.05 -5.79
N ASN A 67 41.06 -35.57 -5.13
CA ASN A 67 39.73 -34.99 -5.13
C ASN A 67 39.58 -34.07 -3.91
N LEU A 68 39.26 -32.80 -4.16
CA LEU A 68 38.93 -31.83 -3.14
C LEU A 68 37.43 -31.55 -3.16
N GLN A 69 36.83 -31.35 -1.98
CA GLN A 69 35.50 -30.76 -1.86
C GLN A 69 35.63 -29.27 -1.56
N LEU A 70 34.92 -28.46 -2.34
CA LEU A 70 34.78 -27.02 -2.16
C LEU A 70 33.40 -26.75 -1.57
N HIS A 71 33.34 -25.99 -0.48
CA HIS A 71 32.09 -25.51 0.12
C HIS A 71 32.00 -23.99 -0.04
N TYR A 72 30.90 -23.52 -0.63
CA TYR A 72 30.56 -22.11 -0.76
C TYR A 72 29.45 -21.78 0.21
N PHE A 73 29.58 -20.69 0.95
CA PHE A 73 28.57 -20.22 1.91
C PHE A 73 28.04 -18.87 1.45
N GLN A 74 26.71 -18.75 1.33
CA GLN A 74 26.03 -17.50 0.99
C GLN A 74 25.04 -17.15 2.10
N VAL A 75 25.05 -15.90 2.58
CA VAL A 75 24.08 -15.41 3.56
C VAL A 75 22.74 -15.18 2.84
N ILE A 76 21.65 -15.80 3.34
CA ILE A 76 20.31 -15.70 2.71
C ILE A 76 19.25 -15.04 3.61
N GLN A 77 19.45 -14.96 4.94
CA GLN A 77 18.45 -14.42 5.87
C GLN A 77 18.34 -12.88 5.88
N SER A 78 19.26 -12.14 5.26
CA SER A 78 19.21 -10.68 5.22
C SER A 78 18.14 -10.12 4.28
N GLU A 79 17.69 -10.87 3.26
CA GLU A 79 16.70 -10.37 2.31
C GLU A 79 15.29 -10.29 2.90
N ASN A 80 14.87 -11.31 3.64
CA ASN A 80 13.51 -11.37 4.21
C ASN A 80 13.30 -10.32 5.31
N ALA A 81 14.28 -10.15 6.21
CA ALA A 81 14.21 -9.12 7.25
C ALA A 81 14.22 -7.70 6.65
N LEU A 82 15.03 -7.47 5.61
CA LEU A 82 15.08 -6.19 4.90
C LEU A 82 13.79 -5.91 4.12
N GLN A 83 13.17 -6.92 3.51
CA GLN A 83 11.87 -6.79 2.85
C GLN A 83 10.76 -6.49 3.85
N GLN A 84 10.73 -7.17 4.99
CA GLN A 84 9.77 -6.90 6.07
C GLN A 84 9.93 -5.48 6.61
N GLU A 85 11.18 -5.03 6.84
CA GLU A 85 11.43 -3.67 7.32
C GLU A 85 11.07 -2.62 6.26
N ASN A 86 11.35 -2.87 4.98
CA ASN A 86 10.89 -2.00 3.90
C ASN A 86 9.36 -1.93 3.82
N GLN A 87 8.66 -3.05 3.95
CA GLN A 87 7.20 -3.08 3.99
C GLN A 87 6.67 -2.31 5.20
N ARG A 88 7.29 -2.49 6.37
CA ARG A 88 6.94 -1.76 7.60
C ARG A 88 7.12 -0.25 7.43
N LEU A 89 8.25 0.18 6.87
CA LEU A 89 8.55 1.58 6.60
C LEU A 89 7.60 2.17 5.55
N LYS A 90 7.30 1.44 4.46
CA LYS A 90 6.30 1.85 3.47
C LYS A 90 4.92 2.05 4.09
N GLN A 91 4.45 1.08 4.88
CA GLN A 91 3.20 1.21 5.63
C GLN A 91 3.24 2.39 6.61
N GLN A 92 4.38 2.69 7.21
CA GLN A 92 4.53 3.81 8.13
C GLN A 92 4.49 5.15 7.39
N VAL A 93 5.07 5.23 6.18
CA VAL A 93 4.96 6.41 5.30
C VAL A 93 3.53 6.57 4.79
N GLU A 94 2.90 5.51 4.29
CA GLU A 94 1.49 5.52 3.86
C GLU A 94 0.55 6.01 4.97
N ARG A 95 0.81 5.61 6.23
CA ARG A 95 0.04 6.09 7.41
C ARG A 95 0.19 7.59 7.68
N LEU A 96 1.27 8.22 7.21
CA LEU A 96 1.53 9.64 7.36
C LEU A 96 0.97 10.45 6.19
N THR A 97 0.74 9.82 5.04
CA THR A 97 0.19 10.48 3.86
C THR A 97 -1.28 10.84 4.08
N LEU A 98 -1.64 12.07 3.71
CA LEU A 98 -3.02 12.59 3.77
C LEU A 98 -3.68 12.69 2.39
N THR A 99 -2.97 12.25 1.36
CA THR A 99 -3.38 12.31 -0.04
C THR A 99 -3.51 10.92 -0.63
N ASP A 100 -4.44 10.76 -1.57
CA ASP A 100 -4.57 9.60 -2.44
C ASP A 100 -3.56 9.70 -3.58
N GLU A 101 -2.76 8.65 -3.80
CA GLU A 101 -1.63 8.69 -4.73
C GLU A 101 -2.06 8.79 -6.20
N LEU A 102 -3.21 8.22 -6.55
CA LEU A 102 -3.70 8.22 -7.94
C LEU A 102 -4.32 9.55 -8.33
N THR A 103 -5.17 10.13 -7.48
CA THR A 103 -5.94 11.34 -7.80
C THR A 103 -5.31 12.63 -7.26
N GLY A 104 -4.42 12.52 -6.28
CA GLY A 104 -3.91 13.67 -5.52
C GLY A 104 -4.99 14.39 -4.71
N LEU A 105 -6.17 13.80 -4.53
CA LEU A 105 -7.17 14.28 -3.56
C LEU A 105 -6.77 13.89 -2.15
N ALA A 106 -7.53 14.34 -1.15
CA ALA A 106 -7.39 13.81 0.20
C ALA A 106 -7.76 12.32 0.26
N ASN A 107 -7.16 11.58 1.18
CA ASN A 107 -7.54 10.19 1.45
C ASN A 107 -8.55 10.09 2.62
N GLU A 108 -9.02 8.87 2.91
CA GLU A 108 -9.99 8.61 4.00
C GLU A 108 -9.51 9.09 5.38
N ARG A 109 -8.19 9.08 5.62
CA ARG A 109 -7.61 9.59 6.87
C ARG A 109 -7.76 11.11 6.97
N ALA A 110 -7.42 11.83 5.92
CA ALA A 110 -7.59 13.27 5.86
C ALA A 110 -9.08 13.69 5.95
N LEU A 111 -9.97 12.93 5.33
CA LEU A 111 -11.42 13.09 5.47
C LEU A 111 -11.87 13.01 6.93
N SER A 112 -11.46 11.96 7.65
CA SER A 112 -11.84 11.78 9.05
C SER A 112 -11.44 12.99 9.91
N GLN A 113 -10.23 13.51 9.68
CA GLN A 113 -9.72 14.70 10.38
C GLN A 113 -10.55 15.96 10.05
N GLN A 114 -10.80 16.22 8.77
CA GLN A 114 -11.54 17.41 8.33
C GLN A 114 -13.01 17.35 8.75
N LEU A 115 -13.65 16.19 8.63
CA LEU A 115 -15.04 16.02 9.01
C LEU A 115 -15.24 16.25 10.52
N ALA A 116 -14.33 15.76 11.36
CA ALA A 116 -14.37 16.00 12.80
C ALA A 116 -14.32 17.50 13.14
N ILE A 117 -13.51 18.28 12.41
CA ILE A 117 -13.43 19.73 12.55
C ILE A 117 -14.76 20.39 12.15
N GLN A 118 -15.33 20.02 11.00
CA GLN A 118 -16.56 20.62 10.49
C GLN A 118 -17.78 20.27 11.35
N VAL A 119 -17.88 19.04 11.85
CA VAL A 119 -18.92 18.64 12.80
C VAL A 119 -18.81 19.44 14.10
N THR A 120 -17.60 19.65 14.61
CA THR A 120 -17.38 20.48 15.81
C THR A 120 -17.80 21.93 15.59
N ARG A 121 -17.49 22.50 14.43
CA ARG A 121 -17.93 23.85 14.04
C ARG A 121 -19.45 23.96 13.95
N SER A 122 -20.09 23.02 13.25
CA SER A 122 -21.55 22.98 13.08
C SER A 122 -22.26 22.80 14.43
N ARG A 123 -21.70 21.97 15.31
CA ARG A 123 -22.20 21.82 16.69
C ARG A 123 -22.17 23.12 17.47
N ARG A 124 -21.12 23.93 17.31
CA ARG A 124 -20.95 25.19 18.04
C ARG A 124 -21.79 26.32 17.47
N TYR A 125 -21.80 26.49 16.15
CA TYR A 125 -22.39 27.66 15.49
C TYR A 125 -23.77 27.38 14.89
N GLN A 126 -24.21 26.13 14.85
CA GLN A 126 -25.46 25.69 14.19
C GLN A 126 -25.49 26.02 12.69
N ASN A 127 -24.31 26.11 12.07
CA ASN A 127 -24.20 26.27 10.62
C ASN A 127 -24.62 24.95 9.92
N PRO A 128 -25.25 25.04 8.74
CA PRO A 128 -25.55 23.84 7.96
C PRO A 128 -24.25 23.17 7.50
N LEU A 129 -24.27 21.85 7.45
CA LEU A 129 -23.17 21.01 6.98
C LEU A 129 -23.79 19.79 6.33
N THR A 130 -23.42 19.54 5.07
CA THR A 130 -23.88 18.34 4.35
C THR A 130 -22.68 17.51 3.94
N LEU A 131 -22.80 16.19 4.09
CA LEU A 131 -21.86 15.22 3.55
C LEU A 131 -22.50 14.52 2.36
N ALA A 132 -21.74 14.37 1.28
CA ALA A 132 -22.14 13.62 0.11
C ALA A 132 -21.17 12.45 -0.10
N LEU A 133 -21.71 11.24 -0.22
CA LEU A 133 -20.99 10.07 -0.68
C LEU A 133 -21.36 9.85 -2.14
N LEU A 134 -20.36 9.90 -3.02
CA LEU A 134 -20.49 9.76 -4.46
C LEU A 134 -19.94 8.38 -4.87
N SER A 135 -20.61 7.73 -5.81
CA SER A 135 -20.15 6.50 -6.45
C SER A 135 -20.09 6.72 -7.96
N MET A 136 -18.91 6.54 -8.54
CA MET A 136 -18.77 6.41 -9.98
C MET A 136 -19.11 4.97 -10.36
N GLU A 137 -20.07 4.82 -11.26
CA GLU A 137 -20.39 3.56 -11.91
C GLU A 137 -20.06 3.64 -13.39
N ILE A 138 -19.60 2.52 -13.94
CA ILE A 138 -19.32 2.39 -15.37
C ILE A 138 -20.38 1.44 -15.94
N ALA A 139 -21.23 1.93 -16.84
CA ALA A 139 -22.16 1.09 -17.58
C ALA A 139 -21.36 0.19 -18.55
N ASP A 140 -21.34 -1.11 -18.26
CA ASP A 140 -20.48 -2.12 -18.91
C ASP A 140 -21.13 -2.82 -20.11
N ASP A 141 -22.34 -2.42 -20.52
CA ASP A 141 -23.13 -3.17 -21.52
C ASP A 141 -22.48 -3.27 -22.92
N ASN A 142 -21.47 -2.47 -23.23
CA ASN A 142 -20.87 -2.43 -24.58
C ASN A 142 -19.35 -2.63 -24.64
N ASN A 143 -18.59 -2.65 -23.55
CA ASN A 143 -17.12 -2.70 -23.66
C ASN A 143 -16.35 -3.14 -22.37
N PRO A 144 -16.23 -4.45 -22.11
CA PRO A 144 -15.56 -4.98 -20.91
C PRO A 144 -14.07 -4.62 -20.79
N HIS A 145 -13.42 -4.16 -21.87
CA HIS A 145 -12.02 -3.70 -21.86
C HIS A 145 -11.81 -2.32 -21.20
N ILE A 146 -12.88 -1.56 -20.89
CA ILE A 146 -12.77 -0.25 -20.24
C ILE A 146 -12.29 -0.38 -18.79
N LEU A 147 -12.60 -1.50 -18.13
CA LEU A 147 -12.27 -1.74 -16.73
C LEU A 147 -10.79 -2.08 -16.48
N ASP A 148 -10.08 -2.67 -17.44
CA ASP A 148 -8.69 -3.13 -17.23
C ASP A 148 -7.62 -2.08 -17.58
N ASP A 149 -7.73 -1.38 -18.72
CA ASP A 149 -6.61 -0.54 -19.20
C ASP A 149 -6.76 0.97 -18.94
N ASN A 150 -7.93 1.45 -18.51
CA ASN A 150 -8.16 2.90 -18.35
C ASN A 150 -8.97 3.31 -17.11
N TYR A 151 -9.33 2.40 -16.21
CA TYR A 151 -10.12 2.73 -15.01
C TYR A 151 -9.47 3.82 -14.15
N ASP A 152 -8.16 3.74 -13.93
CA ASP A 152 -7.41 4.75 -13.17
C ASP A 152 -7.47 6.14 -13.82
N ARG A 153 -7.44 6.21 -15.16
CA ARG A 153 -7.59 7.47 -15.89
C ARG A 153 -9.00 8.04 -15.76
N LEU A 154 -10.03 7.18 -15.73
CA LEU A 154 -11.41 7.62 -15.49
C LEU A 154 -11.55 8.20 -14.09
N ILE A 155 -10.99 7.53 -13.08
CA ILE A 155 -10.96 8.02 -11.70
C ILE A 155 -10.26 9.38 -11.61
N VAL A 156 -9.11 9.53 -12.26
CA VAL A 156 -8.38 10.81 -12.28
C VAL A 156 -9.20 11.90 -12.96
N ALA A 157 -9.77 11.64 -14.13
CA ALA A 157 -10.58 12.62 -14.85
C ALA A 157 -11.82 13.05 -14.06
N PHE A 158 -12.49 12.12 -13.40
CA PHE A 158 -13.64 12.41 -12.54
C PHE A 158 -13.24 13.17 -11.27
N SER A 159 -12.09 12.86 -10.68
CA SER A 159 -11.57 13.60 -9.54
C SER A 159 -11.33 15.08 -9.87
N GLN A 160 -10.83 15.36 -11.08
CA GLN A 160 -10.63 16.72 -11.59
C GLN A 160 -11.98 17.39 -11.87
N PHE A 161 -12.89 16.69 -12.53
CA PHE A 161 -14.25 17.17 -12.79
C PHE A 161 -14.98 17.62 -11.52
N LEU A 162 -14.87 16.84 -10.43
CA LEU A 162 -15.44 17.19 -9.13
C LEU A 162 -14.72 18.41 -8.54
N ARG A 163 -13.38 18.39 -8.51
CA ARG A 163 -12.57 19.49 -7.95
C ARG A 163 -12.87 20.83 -8.60
N ASP A 164 -13.06 20.88 -9.91
CA ASP A 164 -13.30 22.11 -10.67
C ASP A 164 -14.66 22.75 -10.38
N ARG A 165 -15.61 21.98 -9.84
CA ARG A 165 -16.99 22.42 -9.55
C ARG A 165 -17.25 22.67 -8.06
N LEU A 166 -16.33 22.23 -7.21
CA LEU A 166 -16.38 22.44 -5.77
C LEU A 166 -15.73 23.78 -5.41
N ARG A 167 -16.23 24.40 -4.33
CA ARG A 167 -15.68 25.65 -3.81
C ARG A 167 -14.38 25.36 -3.07
N TRP A 168 -13.54 26.37 -2.91
CA TRP A 168 -12.31 26.27 -2.12
C TRP A 168 -12.56 25.83 -0.65
N ALA A 169 -13.74 26.12 -0.12
CA ALA A 169 -14.14 25.77 1.25
C ALA A 169 -14.67 24.33 1.38
N ASP A 170 -15.04 23.72 0.25
CA ASP A 170 -15.51 22.34 0.22
C ASP A 170 -14.30 21.40 0.32
N PHE A 171 -14.49 20.24 0.94
CA PHE A 171 -13.43 19.26 1.10
C PHE A 171 -13.81 17.96 0.39
N ILE A 172 -12.95 17.49 -0.50
CA ILE A 172 -13.14 16.26 -1.25
C ILE A 172 -12.04 15.26 -0.95
N ALA A 173 -12.45 14.02 -0.67
CA ALA A 173 -11.56 12.88 -0.48
C ALA A 173 -11.96 11.70 -1.36
N ARG A 174 -10.97 10.95 -1.82
CA ARG A 174 -11.19 9.66 -2.47
C ARG A 174 -11.27 8.55 -1.43
N CYS A 175 -12.23 7.66 -1.67
CA CYS A 175 -12.40 6.40 -0.98
C CYS A 175 -12.06 5.24 -1.93
N SER A 176 -12.04 4.03 -1.40
CA SER A 176 -11.89 2.82 -2.21
C SER A 176 -13.03 2.61 -3.23
N GLY A 177 -12.73 1.94 -4.35
CA GLY A 177 -13.74 1.44 -5.29
C GLY A 177 -14.48 2.52 -6.10
N GLY A 178 -13.80 3.57 -6.55
CA GLY A 178 -14.41 4.63 -7.36
C GLY A 178 -15.35 5.56 -6.59
N ARG A 179 -15.28 5.53 -5.25
CA ARG A 179 -16.09 6.36 -4.37
C ARG A 179 -15.36 7.62 -3.93
N PHE A 180 -16.12 8.67 -3.70
CA PHE A 180 -15.62 9.96 -3.24
C PHE A 180 -16.53 10.49 -2.14
N ILE A 181 -15.96 11.14 -1.14
CA ILE A 181 -16.73 11.86 -0.13
C ILE A 181 -16.45 13.35 -0.26
N VAL A 182 -17.52 14.13 -0.30
CA VAL A 182 -17.47 15.59 -0.27
C VAL A 182 -18.10 16.09 1.02
N VAL A 183 -17.38 16.95 1.73
CA VAL A 183 -17.86 17.68 2.90
C VAL A 183 -18.16 19.11 2.45
N LEU A 184 -19.40 19.54 2.65
CA LEU A 184 -19.91 20.84 2.21
C LEU A 184 -20.29 21.68 3.44
N PRO A 185 -19.35 22.48 4.00
CA PRO A 185 -19.65 23.43 5.04
C PRO A 185 -20.66 24.48 4.55
N GLU A 186 -21.46 25.00 5.47
CA GLU A 186 -22.41 26.09 5.19
C GLU A 186 -23.39 25.79 4.05
N THR A 187 -23.71 24.50 3.86
CA THR A 187 -24.54 24.02 2.77
C THR A 187 -25.62 23.09 3.29
N THR A 188 -26.88 23.41 2.97
CA THR A 188 -28.05 22.59 3.31
C THR A 188 -28.16 21.36 2.41
N GLU A 189 -28.96 20.37 2.82
CA GLU A 189 -29.13 19.14 2.04
C GLU A 189 -29.73 19.42 0.65
N ALA A 190 -30.68 20.35 0.57
CA ALA A 190 -31.31 20.73 -0.69
C ALA A 190 -30.36 21.45 -1.66
N GLU A 191 -29.46 22.30 -1.14
CA GLU A 191 -28.42 22.93 -1.95
C GLU A 191 -27.40 21.91 -2.45
N ALA A 192 -27.01 20.96 -1.60
CA ALA A 192 -26.13 19.86 -1.99
C ALA A 192 -26.78 18.96 -3.05
N ALA A 193 -28.06 18.62 -2.90
CA ALA A 193 -28.81 17.86 -3.90
C ALA A 193 -28.78 18.53 -5.26
N LYS A 194 -29.14 19.81 -5.33
CA LYS A 194 -29.10 20.58 -6.58
C LYS A 194 -27.70 20.63 -7.19
N LEU A 195 -26.66 20.78 -6.37
CA LEU A 195 -25.27 20.76 -6.84
C LEU A 195 -24.93 19.43 -7.52
N PHE A 196 -25.19 18.30 -6.86
CA PHE A 196 -24.83 16.99 -7.39
C PHE A 196 -25.75 16.49 -8.50
N GLU A 197 -27.03 16.89 -8.53
CA GLU A 197 -27.91 16.68 -9.68
C GLU A 197 -27.37 17.38 -10.94
N ASN A 198 -26.94 18.64 -10.81
CA ASN A 198 -26.31 19.36 -11.92
C ASN A 198 -25.01 18.68 -12.36
N MET A 199 -24.14 18.30 -11.41
CA MET A 199 -22.92 17.55 -11.72
C MET A 199 -23.20 16.23 -12.44
N ALA A 200 -24.20 15.47 -12.00
CA ALA A 200 -24.59 14.21 -12.62
C ALA A 200 -25.05 14.42 -14.08
N SER A 201 -25.76 15.51 -14.38
CA SER A 201 -26.16 15.86 -15.75
C SER A 201 -24.99 16.29 -16.65
N GLU A 202 -23.87 16.69 -16.05
CA GLU A 202 -22.68 17.20 -16.73
C GLU A 202 -21.57 16.15 -16.87
N THR A 203 -21.73 14.91 -16.39
CA THR A 203 -20.68 13.88 -16.47
C THR A 203 -20.25 13.59 -17.91
N ALA A 204 -21.14 13.77 -18.90
CA ALA A 204 -20.81 13.68 -20.32
C ALA A 204 -19.78 14.72 -20.80
N SER A 205 -19.56 15.80 -20.03
CA SER A 205 -18.56 16.84 -20.34
C SER A 205 -17.13 16.47 -19.95
N ILE A 206 -16.93 15.38 -19.19
CA ILE A 206 -15.59 14.92 -18.81
C ILE A 206 -14.80 14.62 -20.11
N GLY A 207 -13.58 15.14 -20.21
CA GLY A 207 -12.72 15.11 -21.40
C GLY A 207 -12.17 13.74 -21.80
N LEU A 208 -13.05 12.74 -21.91
CA LEU A 208 -12.77 11.36 -22.28
C LEU A 208 -13.15 11.11 -23.74
N SER A 209 -12.82 9.94 -24.28
CA SER A 209 -13.33 9.56 -25.61
C SER A 209 -14.86 9.41 -25.58
N GLU A 210 -15.54 9.62 -26.72
CA GLU A 210 -17.01 9.47 -26.85
C GLU A 210 -17.52 8.13 -26.30
N ALA A 211 -16.77 7.03 -26.52
CA ALA A 211 -17.09 5.71 -26.01
C ALA A 211 -16.99 5.57 -24.48
N GLN A 212 -16.17 6.40 -23.83
CA GLN A 212 -15.99 6.41 -22.37
C GLN A 212 -16.93 7.39 -21.66
N LYS A 213 -17.31 8.49 -22.33
CA LYS A 213 -18.21 9.52 -21.79
C LYS A 213 -19.61 8.99 -21.46
N ASN A 214 -20.17 8.18 -22.36
CA ASN A 214 -21.51 7.62 -22.21
C ASN A 214 -21.58 6.47 -21.19
N SER A 215 -20.45 6.08 -20.62
CA SER A 215 -20.37 4.98 -19.65
C SER A 215 -20.32 5.46 -18.21
N ILE A 216 -20.05 6.74 -17.92
CA ILE A 216 -19.93 7.21 -16.53
C ILE A 216 -21.31 7.63 -15.99
N ASN A 217 -21.81 6.85 -15.04
CA ASN A 217 -22.93 7.21 -14.21
C ASN A 217 -22.43 7.65 -12.83
N MET A 218 -23.02 8.72 -12.31
CA MET A 218 -22.72 9.24 -10.98
C MET A 218 -23.94 9.06 -10.10
N GLN A 219 -23.79 8.28 -9.03
CA GLN A 219 -24.77 8.17 -7.97
C GLN A 219 -24.27 8.90 -6.72
N PHE A 220 -25.18 9.39 -5.89
CA PHE A 220 -24.81 10.05 -4.65
C PHE A 220 -25.84 9.85 -3.53
N GLY A 221 -25.34 9.75 -2.30
CA GLY A 221 -26.13 9.76 -1.08
C GLY A 221 -25.76 10.96 -0.22
N LEU A 222 -26.76 11.67 0.28
CA LEU A 222 -26.58 12.87 1.11
C LEU A 222 -26.91 12.61 2.57
N ALA A 223 -26.22 13.33 3.45
CA ALA A 223 -26.60 13.44 4.84
C ALA A 223 -26.30 14.83 5.38
N ALA A 224 -27.34 15.61 5.70
CA ALA A 224 -27.16 16.81 6.49
C ALA A 224 -26.88 16.49 7.96
N TRP A 225 -25.94 17.23 8.52
CA TRP A 225 -25.62 17.18 9.94
C TRP A 225 -26.80 17.68 10.77
N GLN A 226 -27.15 16.92 11.80
CA GLN A 226 -28.15 17.28 12.79
C GLN A 226 -27.53 17.26 14.19
N LYS A 227 -28.11 18.01 15.12
CA LYS A 227 -27.64 18.06 16.50
C LYS A 227 -27.56 16.65 17.10
N GLY A 228 -26.38 16.28 17.60
CA GLY A 228 -26.12 14.96 18.16
C GLY A 228 -25.48 13.98 17.18
N ASN A 229 -25.36 14.33 15.89
CA ASN A 229 -24.60 13.51 14.94
C ASN A 229 -23.10 13.68 15.18
N ASP A 230 -22.42 12.55 15.31
CA ASP A 230 -20.96 12.47 15.24
C ASP A 230 -20.52 12.24 13.78
N PRO A 231 -19.22 12.40 13.45
CA PRO A 231 -18.72 12.19 12.10
C PRO A 231 -19.04 10.81 11.52
N LYS A 232 -19.02 9.76 12.35
CA LYS A 232 -19.20 8.38 11.91
C LYS A 232 -20.65 8.15 11.47
N LEU A 233 -21.60 8.58 12.29
CA LEU A 233 -23.03 8.50 11.99
C LEU A 233 -23.39 9.29 10.72
N LEU A 234 -22.72 10.42 10.47
CA LEU A 234 -22.96 11.20 9.26
C LEU A 234 -22.54 10.46 7.99
N VAL A 235 -21.38 9.80 8.01
CA VAL A 235 -20.91 8.93 6.92
C VAL A 235 -21.84 7.73 6.73
N GLU A 236 -22.27 7.09 7.81
CA GLU A 236 -23.21 5.97 7.77
C GLU A 236 -24.54 6.37 7.11
N ARG A 237 -25.09 7.54 7.47
CA ARG A 237 -26.32 8.06 6.86
C ARG A 237 -26.17 8.35 5.36
N ALA A 238 -25.06 8.95 4.94
CA ALA A 238 -24.81 9.21 3.53
C ALA A 238 -24.66 7.90 2.73
N SER A 239 -24.03 6.88 3.32
CA SER A 239 -23.94 5.53 2.75
C SER A 239 -25.31 4.86 2.61
N MET A 240 -26.17 4.96 3.63
CA MET A 240 -27.54 4.47 3.56
C MET A 240 -28.35 5.17 2.45
N ALA A 241 -28.21 6.49 2.32
CA ALA A 241 -28.89 7.26 1.27
C ALA A 241 -28.42 6.86 -0.13
N LEU A 242 -27.12 6.61 -0.32
CA LEU A 242 -26.58 6.15 -1.60
C LEU A 242 -27.19 4.78 -1.97
N ASN A 243 -27.18 3.83 -1.04
CA ASN A 243 -27.70 2.48 -1.29
C ASN A 243 -29.22 2.43 -1.54
N GLN A 244 -29.97 3.46 -1.14
CA GLN A 244 -31.40 3.59 -1.45
C GLN A 244 -31.66 4.22 -2.82
N SER A 245 -30.65 4.88 -3.38
CA SER A 245 -30.73 5.58 -4.68
C SER A 245 -30.17 4.74 -5.84
N ALA A 246 -29.51 3.62 -5.52
CA ALA A 246 -29.00 2.60 -6.45
C ALA A 246 -30.08 1.60 -6.83
#